data_AF-A0A966PKA5-F1
#
_entry.id   AF-A0A966PKA5-F1
#
_cell.length_a   1.000
_cell.length_b   1.000
_cell.length_c   1.000
_cell.angle_alpha   90.00
_cell.angle_beta   90.00
_cell.angle_gamma   90.00
#
_symmetry.space_group_name_H-M   'P 1'
#
loop_
_entity.id
_entity.type
_entity.pdbx_description
1 polymer ?
#
loop_
_entity_poly.entity_id
_entity_poly.type
_entity_poly.pdbx_seq_one_letter_code
_entity_poly.pdbx_strand_id
1 'polypeptide(L)'
;MSTQVTTGLQVRKSVELTIDGKKVTAPEGSTLLDACRASGKEIPTLCFGDTITPKNACRVCMVELEGSRTLVPSCSRKVEAGMVVKTDTERTTHSRKLVLELLGSSVDLSLTKNVAKWNQNYDAEPSRFGAPSQHHGKRDDAITGHHHAPDGQTAETVHQPVKIDNALYVRDYSKCILCYQCVDACGEQWQNTFAITTAGRGFDARISTEFAVDLTDSACVYCGNCIQVCPTGALMFTSEYEMRKAGTWREEEQTQTDTICPYCGVGCSLTLHVQNNTIIKVTSPSDHSVTHGNLCIKGRFGFQHVQNTD
;
A
#
# COMPACT_ATOMS: atom_id res chain seq x y z
N MET A 1 -38.64 -19.91 26.35
CA MET A 1 -38.26 -19.82 24.92
C MET A 1 -36.90 -19.17 24.87
N SER A 2 -35.85 -19.95 24.63
CA SER A 2 -34.48 -19.44 24.52
C SER A 2 -34.28 -18.94 23.10
N THR A 3 -34.22 -17.62 22.93
CA THR A 3 -33.97 -16.99 21.64
C THR A 3 -32.49 -17.19 21.31
N GLN A 4 -32.19 -18.09 20.39
CA GLN A 4 -30.84 -18.25 19.84
C GLN A 4 -30.48 -16.97 19.08
N VAL A 5 -29.59 -16.17 19.66
CA VAL A 5 -28.91 -15.08 18.96
C VAL A 5 -27.92 -15.74 18.00
N THR A 6 -28.23 -15.75 16.71
CA THR A 6 -27.31 -16.17 15.65
C THR A 6 -26.30 -15.04 15.46
N THR A 7 -25.18 -15.08 16.19
CA THR A 7 -24.01 -14.26 15.86
C THR A 7 -23.58 -14.70 14.46
N GLY A 8 -23.58 -13.80 13.47
CA GLY A 8 -23.25 -14.11 12.07
C GLY A 8 -21.81 -14.59 11.81
N LEU A 9 -21.10 -15.09 12.82
CA LEU A 9 -19.82 -15.80 12.66
C LEU A 9 -20.10 -17.18 12.07
N GLN A 10 -19.99 -17.29 10.75
CA GLN A 10 -19.82 -18.59 10.12
C GLN A 10 -18.51 -19.21 10.64
N VAL A 11 -18.63 -20.24 11.48
CA VAL A 11 -17.49 -21.08 11.88
C VAL A 11 -17.00 -21.78 10.63
N ARG A 12 -15.96 -21.22 9.99
CA ARG A 12 -15.34 -21.84 8.82
C ARG A 12 -14.66 -23.12 9.27
N LYS A 13 -14.79 -24.18 8.47
CA LYS A 13 -14.06 -25.44 8.69
C LYS A 13 -12.57 -25.13 8.71
N SER A 14 -11.82 -25.75 9.61
CA SER A 14 -10.37 -25.60 9.63
C SER A 14 -9.71 -26.62 8.70
N VAL A 15 -8.62 -26.22 8.04
CA VAL A 15 -7.75 -27.10 7.25
C VAL A 15 -6.36 -27.17 7.87
N GLU A 16 -5.75 -28.36 7.82
CA GLU A 16 -4.38 -28.61 8.26
C GLU A 16 -3.42 -28.47 7.07
N LEU A 17 -2.33 -27.75 7.28
CA LEU A 17 -1.22 -27.60 6.33
C LEU A 17 0.11 -27.64 7.09
N THR A 18 1.22 -27.79 6.35
CA THR A 18 2.58 -27.75 6.90
C THR A 18 3.29 -26.49 6.42
N ILE A 19 3.83 -25.71 7.35
CA ILE A 19 4.65 -24.51 7.06
C ILE A 19 6.03 -24.72 7.70
N ASP A 20 7.08 -24.75 6.89
CA ASP A 20 8.47 -24.98 7.32
C ASP A 20 8.62 -26.21 8.24
N GLY A 21 7.95 -27.32 7.87
CA GLY A 21 7.95 -28.58 8.63
C GLY A 21 7.04 -28.59 9.87
N LYS A 22 6.41 -27.48 10.23
CA LYS A 22 5.46 -27.41 11.35
C LYS A 22 4.03 -27.54 10.87
N LYS A 23 3.22 -28.35 11.56
CA LYS A 23 1.78 -28.42 11.33
C LYS A 23 1.11 -27.14 11.80
N VAL A 24 0.29 -26.56 10.94
CA VAL A 24 -0.48 -25.33 11.18
C VAL A 24 -1.94 -25.61 10.82
N THR A 25 -2.85 -25.03 11.58
CA THR A 25 -4.29 -25.08 11.29
C THR A 25 -4.76 -23.67 10.94
N ALA A 26 -5.47 -23.53 9.84
CA ALA A 26 -6.04 -22.25 9.40
C ALA A 26 -7.50 -22.43 8.98
N PRO A 27 -8.35 -21.40 9.17
CA PRO A 27 -9.70 -21.41 8.62
C PRO A 27 -9.68 -21.60 7.10
N GLU A 28 -10.60 -22.41 6.57
CA GLU A 28 -10.80 -22.59 5.15
C GLU A 28 -11.08 -21.23 4.47
N GLY A 29 -10.46 -21.00 3.31
CA GLY A 29 -10.54 -19.74 2.58
C GLY A 29 -9.61 -18.63 3.08
N SER A 30 -8.84 -18.84 4.15
CA SER A 30 -7.71 -17.97 4.51
C SER A 30 -6.59 -18.04 3.45
N THR A 31 -5.73 -17.02 3.41
CA THR A 31 -4.57 -17.02 2.52
C THR A 31 -3.37 -17.71 3.17
N LEU A 32 -2.37 -18.11 2.38
CA LEU A 32 -1.10 -18.60 2.91
C LEU A 32 -0.43 -17.54 3.78
N LEU A 33 -0.57 -16.25 3.47
CA LEU A 33 -0.05 -15.14 4.27
C LEU A 33 -0.68 -15.13 5.66
N ASP A 34 -2.01 -15.29 5.75
CA ASP A 34 -2.72 -15.36 7.04
C ASP A 34 -2.22 -16.53 7.88
N ALA A 35 -2.06 -17.70 7.27
CA ALA A 35 -1.54 -18.89 7.94
C ALA A 35 -0.07 -18.73 8.39
N CYS A 36 0.77 -18.09 7.57
CA CYS A 36 2.15 -17.76 7.93
C CYS A 36 2.19 -16.80 9.13
N ARG A 37 1.41 -15.71 9.10
CA ARG A 37 1.34 -14.75 10.22
C ARG A 37 0.85 -15.41 11.50
N ALA A 38 -0.20 -16.23 11.42
CA ALA A 38 -0.76 -16.96 12.56
C ALA A 38 0.24 -17.96 13.19
N SER A 39 1.20 -18.45 12.41
CA SER A 39 2.30 -19.32 12.88
C SER A 39 3.56 -18.55 13.31
N GLY A 40 3.50 -17.22 13.38
CA GLY A 40 4.60 -16.35 13.79
C GLY A 40 5.64 -16.09 12.70
N LYS A 41 5.35 -16.40 11.43
CA LYS A 41 6.25 -16.14 10.29
C LYS A 41 5.95 -14.76 9.69
N GLU A 42 6.97 -13.91 9.67
CA GLU A 42 6.93 -12.63 8.97
C GLU A 42 7.20 -12.85 7.47
N ILE A 43 6.18 -12.65 6.64
CA ILE A 43 6.31 -12.62 5.19
C ILE A 43 6.25 -11.17 4.73
N PRO A 44 7.26 -10.66 3.98
CA PRO A 44 7.25 -9.28 3.52
C PRO A 44 6.09 -9.04 2.57
N THR A 45 5.46 -7.88 2.66
CA THR A 45 4.35 -7.46 1.80
C THR A 45 4.39 -5.96 1.57
N LEU A 46 4.26 -5.54 0.31
CA LEU A 46 4.13 -4.13 -0.06
C LEU A 46 2.72 -3.79 -0.55
N CYS A 47 2.19 -4.55 -1.53
CA CYS A 47 0.88 -4.31 -2.13
C CYS A 47 -0.29 -5.01 -1.41
N PHE A 48 -0.07 -5.52 -0.20
CA PHE A 48 -1.13 -6.11 0.61
C PHE A 48 -1.65 -5.04 1.58
N GLY A 49 -2.96 -4.89 1.68
CA GLY A 49 -3.61 -4.08 2.70
C GLY A 49 -4.75 -4.85 3.34
N ASP A 50 -5.06 -4.55 4.60
CA ASP A 50 -6.04 -5.31 5.38
C ASP A 50 -7.46 -5.24 4.78
N THR A 51 -7.75 -4.15 4.07
CA THR A 51 -9.05 -3.83 3.50
C THR A 51 -9.00 -3.74 1.98
N ILE A 52 -7.95 -4.24 1.32
CA ILE A 52 -7.87 -4.23 -0.14
C ILE A 52 -7.54 -5.62 -0.65
N THR A 53 -8.28 -6.07 -1.65
CA THR A 53 -7.99 -7.32 -2.35
C THR A 53 -6.62 -7.21 -3.04
N PRO A 54 -5.64 -8.07 -2.70
CA PRO A 54 -4.30 -7.95 -3.25
C PRO A 54 -4.27 -8.34 -4.73
N LYS A 55 -3.70 -7.47 -5.58
CA LYS A 55 -3.48 -7.74 -7.01
C LYS A 55 -2.22 -8.56 -7.31
N ASN A 56 -1.47 -8.94 -6.27
CA ASN A 56 -0.17 -9.62 -6.38
C ASN A 56 0.88 -8.81 -7.16
N ALA A 57 0.77 -7.49 -7.23
CA ALA A 57 1.62 -6.65 -8.08
C ALA A 57 3.09 -6.64 -7.64
N CYS A 58 3.36 -6.48 -6.33
CA CYS A 58 4.73 -6.29 -5.84
C CYS A 58 5.59 -7.55 -5.80
N ARG A 59 4.99 -8.75 -5.81
CA ARG A 59 5.71 -10.06 -5.78
C ARG A 59 6.74 -10.27 -4.66
N VAL A 60 6.74 -9.49 -3.58
CA VAL A 60 7.68 -9.70 -2.46
C VAL A 60 7.23 -10.83 -1.51
N CYS A 61 5.93 -11.12 -1.46
CA CYS A 61 5.33 -12.10 -0.54
C CYS A 61 5.44 -13.57 -0.99
N MET A 62 6.32 -13.88 -1.94
CA MET A 62 6.35 -15.18 -2.59
C MET A 62 6.84 -16.27 -1.63
N VAL A 63 6.21 -17.45 -1.70
CA VAL A 63 6.54 -18.65 -0.93
C VAL A 63 6.63 -19.85 -1.85
N GLU A 64 7.38 -20.87 -1.42
CA GLU A 64 7.48 -22.12 -2.15
C GLU A 64 6.37 -23.07 -1.69
N LEU A 65 5.67 -23.68 -2.64
CA LEU A 65 4.58 -24.63 -2.39
C LEU A 65 4.96 -25.94 -3.05
N GLU A 66 4.97 -27.04 -2.29
CA GLU A 66 5.29 -28.36 -2.82
C GLU A 66 4.30 -28.77 -3.92
N GLY A 67 4.81 -29.38 -4.99
CA GLY A 67 4.05 -29.67 -6.21
C GLY A 67 3.87 -28.47 -7.14
N SER A 68 4.14 -27.24 -6.71
CA SER A 68 4.14 -26.06 -7.60
C SER A 68 5.50 -25.86 -8.26
N ARG A 69 5.50 -25.71 -9.58
CA ARG A 69 6.73 -25.41 -10.35
C ARG A 69 7.29 -24.01 -10.03
N THR A 70 6.40 -23.05 -9.84
CA THR A 70 6.73 -21.64 -9.56
C THR A 70 6.47 -21.30 -8.10
N LEU A 71 7.14 -20.27 -7.59
CA LEU A 71 6.74 -19.67 -6.32
C LEU A 71 5.31 -19.12 -6.43
N VAL A 72 4.58 -19.10 -5.32
CA VAL A 72 3.19 -18.64 -5.26
C VAL A 72 3.07 -17.39 -4.38
N PRO A 73 2.20 -16.43 -4.72
CA PRO A 73 1.98 -15.25 -3.90
C PRO A 73 1.21 -15.63 -2.63
N SER A 74 1.84 -15.53 -1.46
CA SER A 74 1.19 -15.93 -0.21
C SER A 74 -0.03 -15.06 0.12
N CYS A 75 -0.04 -13.79 -0.31
CA CYS A 75 -1.09 -12.83 0.01
C CYS A 75 -2.45 -13.11 -0.64
N SER A 76 -2.52 -13.98 -1.66
CA SER A 76 -3.79 -14.33 -2.32
C SER A 76 -4.01 -15.83 -2.46
N ARG A 77 -2.95 -16.66 -2.43
CA ARG A 77 -3.09 -18.12 -2.53
C ARG A 77 -3.86 -18.64 -1.32
N LYS A 78 -5.00 -19.29 -1.57
CA LYS A 78 -5.82 -19.88 -0.51
C LYS A 78 -5.18 -21.14 0.07
N VAL A 79 -5.37 -21.36 1.36
CA VAL A 79 -4.97 -22.59 2.06
C VAL A 79 -5.85 -23.75 1.59
N GLU A 80 -5.26 -24.93 1.40
CA GLU A 80 -5.95 -26.19 1.18
C GLU A 80 -5.35 -27.26 2.09
N ALA A 81 -6.14 -28.28 2.43
CA ALA A 81 -5.69 -29.35 3.30
C ALA A 81 -4.51 -30.11 2.69
N GLY A 82 -3.48 -30.38 3.50
CA GLY A 82 -2.30 -31.13 3.08
C GLY A 82 -1.25 -30.32 2.32
N MET A 83 -1.43 -29.02 2.13
CA MET A 83 -0.39 -28.17 1.54
C MET A 83 0.90 -28.21 2.36
N VAL A 84 2.04 -28.20 1.67
CA VAL A 84 3.37 -28.07 2.27
C VAL A 84 4.02 -26.80 1.72
N VAL A 85 4.19 -25.81 2.59
CA VAL A 85 4.70 -24.48 2.27
C VAL A 85 6.07 -24.30 2.92
N LYS A 86 7.02 -23.77 2.14
CA LYS A 86 8.35 -23.38 2.63
C LYS A 86 8.53 -21.87 2.42
N THR A 87 8.82 -21.16 3.49
CA THR A 87 8.87 -19.70 3.51
C THR A 87 10.29 -19.13 3.47
N ASP A 88 11.28 -19.98 3.77
CA ASP A 88 12.70 -19.67 3.86
C ASP A 88 13.53 -20.71 3.12
N THR A 89 13.46 -20.66 1.78
CA THR A 89 14.29 -21.45 0.86
C THR A 89 15.17 -20.52 0.04
N GLU A 90 16.27 -21.04 -0.51
CA GLU A 90 17.14 -20.30 -1.44
C GLU A 90 16.34 -19.62 -2.56
N ARG A 91 15.34 -20.32 -3.12
CA ARG A 91 14.45 -19.77 -4.16
C ARG A 91 13.64 -18.58 -3.66
N THR A 92 13.05 -18.66 -2.47
CA THR A 92 12.26 -17.55 -1.90
C THR A 92 13.14 -16.36 -1.54
N THR A 93 14.32 -16.60 -0.96
CA THR A 93 15.30 -15.57 -0.59
C THR A 93 15.81 -14.85 -1.82
N HIS A 94 16.21 -15.59 -2.86
CA HIS A 94 16.65 -15.01 -4.13
C HIS A 94 15.54 -14.20 -4.81
N SER A 95 14.31 -14.71 -4.83
CA SER A 95 13.16 -13.98 -5.39
C SER A 95 12.90 -12.66 -4.66
N ARG A 96 12.97 -12.65 -3.32
CA ARG A 96 12.75 -11.44 -2.51
C ARG A 96 13.86 -10.42 -2.72
N LYS A 97 15.12 -10.85 -2.72
CA LYS A 97 16.29 -10.02 -3.07
C LYS A 97 16.07 -9.34 -4.42
N LEU A 98 15.84 -10.11 -5.48
CA LEU A 98 15.66 -9.56 -6.83
C LEU A 98 14.49 -8.57 -6.93
N VAL A 99 13.35 -8.89 -6.32
CA VAL A 99 12.18 -8.00 -6.32
C VAL A 99 12.48 -6.68 -5.62
N LEU A 100 13.14 -6.72 -4.45
CA LEU A 100 13.51 -5.53 -3.71
C LEU A 100 14.51 -4.67 -4.48
N GLU A 101 15.48 -5.29 -5.16
CA GLU A 101 16.45 -4.59 -6.00
C GLU A 101 15.79 -3.91 -7.21
N LEU A 102 14.88 -4.61 -7.91
CA LEU A 102 14.16 -4.06 -9.07
C LEU A 102 13.21 -2.93 -8.68
N LEU A 103 12.51 -3.06 -7.54
CA LEU A 103 11.66 -1.98 -7.05
C LEU A 103 12.53 -0.79 -6.61
N GLY A 104 13.55 -1.02 -5.78
CA GLY A 104 14.41 0.05 -5.27
C GLY A 104 15.29 0.74 -6.32
N SER A 105 15.52 0.13 -7.48
CA SER A 105 16.24 0.77 -8.59
C SER A 105 15.36 1.67 -9.45
N SER A 106 14.03 1.45 -9.42
CA SER A 106 13.08 2.13 -10.29
C SER A 106 12.23 3.19 -9.59
N VAL A 107 12.04 3.08 -8.27
CA VAL A 107 11.27 4.01 -7.45
C VAL A 107 12.03 4.44 -6.19
N ASP A 108 11.67 5.60 -5.65
CA ASP A 108 12.13 6.01 -4.33
C ASP A 108 11.31 5.31 -3.22
N LEU A 109 11.93 4.35 -2.53
CA LEU A 109 11.34 3.60 -1.41
C LEU A 109 11.71 4.16 -0.03
N SER A 110 12.31 5.34 0.07
CA SER A 110 12.79 5.94 1.32
C SER A 110 11.73 6.03 2.43
N LEU A 111 10.46 6.15 2.07
CA LEU A 111 9.33 6.25 3.01
C LEU A 111 8.57 4.93 3.19
N THR A 112 8.98 3.87 2.49
CA THR A 112 8.27 2.60 2.50
C THR A 112 8.67 1.79 3.74
N LYS A 113 7.70 1.55 4.61
CA LYS A 113 7.92 0.82 5.88
C LYS A 113 8.60 -0.53 5.64
N ASN A 114 9.56 -0.87 6.50
CA ASN A 114 10.32 -2.12 6.53
C ASN A 114 11.24 -2.40 5.33
N VAL A 115 11.20 -1.63 4.23
CA VAL A 115 12.04 -1.91 3.05
C VAL A 115 13.53 -1.88 3.39
N ALA A 116 13.99 -0.91 4.19
CA ALA A 116 15.39 -0.85 4.62
C ALA A 116 15.82 -2.12 5.42
N LYS A 117 14.97 -2.57 6.35
CA LYS A 117 15.16 -3.83 7.10
C LYS A 117 15.21 -5.02 6.15
N TRP A 118 14.30 -5.10 5.17
CA TRP A 118 14.27 -6.22 4.23
C TRP A 118 15.46 -6.20 3.28
N ASN A 119 15.91 -5.03 2.83
CA ASN A 119 17.12 -4.92 2.02
C ASN A 119 18.33 -5.47 2.77
N GLN A 120 18.48 -5.14 4.05
CA GLN A 120 19.52 -5.71 4.90
C GLN A 120 19.36 -7.22 5.08
N ASN A 121 18.15 -7.70 5.38
CA ASN A 121 17.90 -9.12 5.64
C ASN A 121 18.13 -10.02 4.43
N TYR A 122 17.83 -9.52 3.23
CA TYR A 122 17.96 -10.28 1.98
C TYR A 122 19.21 -9.92 1.18
N ASP A 123 20.09 -9.07 1.73
CA ASP A 123 21.28 -8.58 1.04
C ASP A 123 20.93 -7.96 -0.32
N ALA A 124 19.86 -7.17 -0.37
CA ALA A 124 19.38 -6.53 -1.59
C ALA A 124 20.12 -5.22 -1.83
N GLU A 125 20.74 -5.08 -3.00
CA GLU A 125 21.46 -3.87 -3.42
C GLU A 125 20.79 -3.25 -4.65
N PRO A 126 19.76 -2.38 -4.49
CA PRO A 126 19.08 -1.77 -5.63
C PRO A 126 20.00 -0.97 -6.55
N SER A 127 21.09 -0.40 -6.02
CA SER A 127 22.10 0.36 -6.76
C SER A 127 22.89 -0.48 -7.78
N ARG A 128 22.85 -1.82 -7.73
CA ARG A 128 23.58 -2.68 -8.67
C ARG A 128 23.11 -2.57 -10.12
N PHE A 129 21.92 -1.99 -10.35
CA PHE A 129 21.37 -1.74 -11.67
C PHE A 129 21.81 -0.40 -12.27
N GLY A 130 22.68 0.35 -11.60
CA GLY A 130 23.19 1.64 -12.05
C GLY A 130 22.51 2.83 -11.37
N ALA A 131 22.99 4.03 -11.69
CA ALA A 131 22.40 5.27 -11.19
C ALA A 131 20.99 5.49 -11.78
N PRO A 132 20.05 6.09 -11.04
CA PRO A 132 18.71 6.35 -11.53
C PRO A 132 18.74 7.32 -12.72
N SER A 133 18.08 6.94 -13.82
CA SER A 133 17.86 7.79 -14.98
C SER A 133 17.09 9.06 -14.62
N GLN A 134 17.48 10.17 -15.27
CA GLN A 134 16.80 11.47 -15.16
C GLN A 134 15.93 11.76 -16.40
N HIS A 135 15.74 10.77 -17.28
CA HIS A 135 15.10 10.92 -18.60
C HIS A 135 13.60 11.21 -18.52
N HIS A 136 12.99 11.07 -17.33
CA HIS A 136 11.55 11.16 -17.16
C HIS A 136 11.10 12.58 -16.79
N GLY A 137 10.54 13.27 -17.78
CA GLY A 137 9.91 14.60 -17.65
C GLY A 137 8.41 14.51 -17.30
N LYS A 138 7.57 15.28 -18.03
CA LYS A 138 6.10 15.24 -17.88
C LYS A 138 5.54 13.94 -18.47
N ARG A 139 5.50 12.87 -17.67
CA ARG A 139 4.99 11.56 -18.10
C ARG A 139 3.53 11.60 -18.56
N ASP A 140 2.76 12.62 -18.17
CA ASP A 140 1.37 12.80 -18.64
C ASP A 140 1.24 13.16 -20.10
N ASP A 141 2.28 13.77 -20.69
CA ASP A 141 2.31 14.15 -22.10
C ASP A 141 2.75 12.97 -22.99
N ALA A 142 3.05 11.80 -22.41
CA ALA A 142 3.57 10.66 -23.13
C ALA A 142 2.56 10.12 -24.16
N ILE A 143 2.99 10.06 -25.42
CA ILE A 143 2.23 9.50 -26.53
C ILE A 143 2.40 7.97 -26.52
N THR A 144 1.31 7.24 -26.74
CA THR A 144 1.32 5.77 -26.73
C THR A 144 2.32 5.21 -27.75
N GLY A 145 3.20 4.31 -27.30
CA GLY A 145 4.19 3.64 -28.15
C GLY A 145 5.53 4.37 -28.27
N HIS A 146 5.67 5.56 -27.68
CA HIS A 146 6.98 6.21 -27.56
C HIS A 146 7.74 5.61 -26.38
N HIS A 147 8.88 4.99 -26.68
CA HIS A 147 9.86 4.57 -25.68
C HIS A 147 11.21 5.13 -26.12
N HIS A 148 11.95 5.74 -25.20
CA HIS A 148 13.35 6.06 -25.47
C HIS A 148 14.16 4.76 -25.44
N ALA A 149 15.20 4.70 -26.27
CA ALA A 149 16.12 3.58 -26.23
C ALA A 149 16.90 3.61 -24.90
N PRO A 150 17.08 2.46 -24.22
CA PRO A 150 17.88 2.42 -23.02
C PRO A 150 19.33 2.78 -23.34
N ASP A 151 19.95 3.62 -22.51
CA ASP A 151 21.36 4.03 -22.68
C ASP A 151 22.36 2.97 -22.19
N GLY A 152 21.87 1.94 -21.49
CA GLY A 152 22.66 0.86 -20.90
C GLY A 152 23.57 1.29 -19.75
N GLN A 153 23.48 2.54 -19.31
CA GLN A 153 24.33 3.15 -18.28
C GLN A 153 23.55 3.50 -17.01
N THR A 154 22.24 3.76 -17.15
CA THR A 154 21.36 4.14 -16.06
C THR A 154 20.25 3.12 -15.84
N ALA A 155 19.77 3.05 -14.59
CA ALA A 155 18.56 2.32 -14.26
C ALA A 155 17.34 3.14 -14.71
N GLU A 156 16.44 2.52 -15.48
CA GLU A 156 15.16 3.14 -15.79
C GLU A 156 14.34 3.36 -14.52
N THR A 157 13.72 4.53 -14.41
CA THR A 157 12.91 4.91 -13.25
C THR A 157 11.50 5.31 -13.66
N VAL A 158 10.65 5.54 -12.67
CA VAL A 158 9.33 6.13 -12.87
C VAL A 158 9.28 7.59 -12.39
N HIS A 159 10.45 8.22 -12.26
CA HIS A 159 10.58 9.59 -11.77
C HIS A 159 9.66 10.55 -12.54
N GLN A 160 9.08 11.49 -11.84
CA GLN A 160 8.34 12.59 -12.45
C GLN A 160 8.21 13.72 -11.41
N PRO A 161 7.94 14.96 -11.85
CA PRO A 161 7.65 16.04 -10.93
C PRO A 161 6.53 15.67 -9.95
N VAL A 162 6.71 16.09 -8.70
CA VAL A 162 5.67 16.02 -7.68
C VAL A 162 4.49 16.88 -8.11
N LYS A 163 3.27 16.35 -7.97
CA LYS A 163 2.04 17.06 -8.30
C LYS A 163 1.33 17.55 -7.04
N ILE A 164 1.06 18.85 -7.01
CA ILE A 164 0.39 19.56 -5.93
C ILE A 164 -0.83 20.25 -6.54
N ASP A 165 -1.93 19.50 -6.64
CA ASP A 165 -3.16 19.99 -7.30
C ASP A 165 -4.07 20.76 -6.32
N ASN A 166 -3.88 20.56 -5.02
CA ASN A 166 -4.73 21.08 -3.95
C ASN A 166 -3.96 21.11 -2.61
N ALA A 167 -4.58 21.65 -1.57
CA ALA A 167 -3.96 21.81 -0.24
C ALA A 167 -4.09 20.58 0.68
N LEU A 168 -4.77 19.50 0.27
CA LEU A 168 -5.10 18.37 1.14
C LEU A 168 -4.03 17.26 1.08
N TYR A 169 -3.60 16.88 -0.12
CA TYR A 169 -2.61 15.83 -0.31
C TYR A 169 -1.79 16.01 -1.60
N VAL A 170 -0.61 15.38 -1.60
CA VAL A 170 0.42 15.43 -2.64
C VAL A 170 0.51 14.09 -3.37
N ARG A 171 0.78 14.15 -4.68
CA ARG A 171 1.05 12.97 -5.53
C ARG A 171 2.52 12.96 -5.96
N ASP A 172 3.33 12.14 -5.31
CA ASP A 172 4.74 11.90 -5.63
C ASP A 172 4.91 10.50 -6.25
N TYR A 173 4.62 10.39 -7.55
CA TYR A 173 4.67 9.07 -8.20
C TYR A 173 6.09 8.55 -8.47
N SER A 174 7.15 9.32 -8.15
CA SER A 174 8.51 8.76 -8.09
C SER A 174 8.63 7.63 -7.05
N LYS A 175 7.71 7.60 -6.07
CA LYS A 175 7.60 6.58 -5.02
C LYS A 175 6.60 5.47 -5.36
N CYS A 176 5.93 5.53 -6.52
CA CYS A 176 4.80 4.63 -6.83
C CYS A 176 5.27 3.28 -7.39
N ILE A 177 5.04 2.20 -6.66
CA ILE A 177 5.32 0.82 -7.11
C ILE A 177 4.21 0.18 -7.97
N LEU A 178 3.23 0.97 -8.43
CA LEU A 178 2.05 0.48 -9.14
C LEU A 178 1.36 -0.71 -8.43
N CYS A 179 1.12 -0.58 -7.12
CA CYS A 179 0.45 -1.62 -6.33
C CYS A 179 -1.07 -1.72 -6.59
N TYR A 180 -1.64 -0.71 -7.25
CA TYR A 180 -3.08 -0.56 -7.56
C TYR A 180 -4.02 -0.36 -6.37
N GLN A 181 -3.54 -0.37 -5.13
CA GLN A 181 -4.39 -0.20 -3.95
C GLN A 181 -5.18 1.13 -3.99
N CYS A 182 -4.56 2.21 -4.45
CA CYS A 182 -5.23 3.49 -4.59
C CYS A 182 -6.34 3.50 -5.66
N VAL A 183 -6.15 2.75 -6.75
CA VAL A 183 -7.16 2.59 -7.82
C VAL A 183 -8.34 1.79 -7.30
N ASP A 184 -8.08 0.66 -6.64
CA ASP A 184 -9.13 -0.16 -6.03
C ASP A 184 -9.92 0.61 -4.97
N ALA A 185 -9.25 1.38 -4.12
CA ALA A 185 -9.89 2.21 -3.11
C ALA A 185 -10.72 3.35 -3.71
N CYS A 186 -10.24 3.99 -4.79
CA CYS A 186 -10.99 5.03 -5.49
C CYS A 186 -12.17 4.47 -6.29
N GLY A 187 -12.05 3.23 -6.76
CA GLY A 187 -13.05 2.51 -7.53
C GLY A 187 -13.90 1.57 -6.68
N GLU A 188 -14.03 0.34 -7.16
CA GLU A 188 -15.06 -0.62 -6.75
C GLU A 188 -15.00 -1.07 -5.30
N GLN A 189 -13.83 -1.04 -4.64
CA GLN A 189 -13.72 -1.63 -3.30
C GLN A 189 -14.21 -0.69 -2.21
N TRP A 190 -14.09 0.63 -2.39
CA TRP A 190 -14.48 1.59 -1.35
C TRP A 190 -15.30 2.77 -1.85
N GLN A 191 -14.75 3.60 -2.74
CA GLN A 191 -15.33 4.91 -3.01
C GLN A 191 -16.33 4.95 -4.18
N ASN A 192 -16.17 4.09 -5.19
CA ASN A 192 -16.95 4.09 -6.43
C ASN A 192 -16.95 5.44 -7.19
N THR A 193 -15.86 6.20 -7.08
CA THR A 193 -15.69 7.49 -7.79
C THR A 193 -14.85 7.33 -9.06
N PHE A 194 -13.88 6.41 -9.08
CA PHE A 194 -13.04 6.12 -10.26
C PHE A 194 -12.23 7.32 -10.80
N ALA A 195 -11.90 8.30 -9.95
CA ALA A 195 -11.14 9.49 -10.32
C ALA A 195 -9.67 9.22 -10.68
N ILE A 196 -9.12 8.07 -10.30
CA ILE A 196 -7.77 7.67 -10.67
C ILE A 196 -7.76 6.24 -11.21
N THR A 197 -6.96 6.02 -12.24
CA THR A 197 -6.75 4.73 -12.90
C THR A 197 -5.28 4.60 -13.34
N THR A 198 -4.95 3.49 -13.99
CA THR A 198 -3.61 3.28 -14.57
C THR A 198 -3.58 3.74 -16.02
N ALA A 199 -2.59 4.56 -16.36
CA ALA A 199 -2.29 4.99 -17.72
C ALA A 199 -0.87 4.57 -18.10
N GLY A 200 -0.59 4.41 -19.40
CA GLY A 200 0.71 4.00 -19.91
C GLY A 200 1.01 2.51 -19.78
N ARG A 201 2.24 2.11 -20.15
CA ARG A 201 2.75 0.72 -20.11
C ARG A 201 4.25 0.73 -19.81
N GLY A 202 4.78 -0.37 -19.27
CA GLY A 202 6.20 -0.47 -18.93
C GLY A 202 6.62 0.62 -17.94
N PHE A 203 7.77 1.24 -18.16
CA PHE A 203 8.25 2.38 -17.35
C PHE A 203 7.42 3.67 -17.55
N ASP A 204 6.51 3.73 -18.52
CA ASP A 204 5.55 4.84 -18.67
C ASP A 204 4.24 4.63 -17.90
N ALA A 205 4.07 3.44 -17.30
CA ALA A 205 2.90 3.13 -16.48
C ALA A 205 2.87 3.99 -15.21
N ARG A 206 1.73 4.64 -14.95
CA ARG A 206 1.53 5.55 -13.82
C ARG A 206 0.08 5.58 -13.41
N ILE A 207 -0.18 6.02 -12.18
CA ILE A 207 -1.51 6.39 -11.74
C ILE A 207 -1.84 7.76 -12.34
N SER A 208 -3.01 7.91 -12.96
CA SER A 208 -3.45 9.16 -13.55
C SER A 208 -4.96 9.33 -13.42
N THR A 209 -5.40 10.57 -13.57
CA THR A 209 -6.80 10.98 -13.69
C THR A 209 -7.26 10.80 -15.14
N GLU A 210 -8.57 10.92 -15.37
CA GLU A 210 -9.12 11.05 -16.71
C GLU A 210 -8.45 12.21 -17.47
N PHE A 211 -8.06 11.96 -18.72
CA PHE A 211 -7.37 12.94 -19.56
C PHE A 211 -6.11 13.59 -18.93
N ALA A 212 -5.55 12.99 -17.87
CA ALA A 212 -4.42 13.50 -17.10
C ALA A 212 -4.60 14.94 -16.56
N VAL A 213 -5.83 15.34 -16.26
CA VAL A 213 -6.12 16.65 -15.64
C VAL A 213 -5.76 16.68 -14.15
N ASP A 214 -5.71 17.87 -13.55
CA ASP A 214 -5.49 18.00 -12.12
C ASP A 214 -6.67 17.43 -11.32
N LEU A 215 -6.44 17.04 -10.06
CA LEU A 215 -7.52 16.46 -9.24
C LEU A 215 -8.73 17.38 -9.09
N THR A 216 -8.51 18.70 -9.13
CA THR A 216 -9.55 19.76 -9.12
C THR A 216 -10.48 19.74 -10.32
N ASP A 217 -10.00 19.24 -11.45
CA ASP A 217 -10.75 19.16 -12.70
C ASP A 217 -11.19 17.72 -13.00
N SER A 218 -10.95 16.79 -12.07
CA SER A 218 -11.31 15.37 -12.17
C SER A 218 -12.57 15.03 -11.38
N ALA A 219 -13.02 13.78 -11.47
CA ALA A 219 -14.09 13.23 -10.65
C ALA A 219 -13.75 13.12 -9.14
N CYS A 220 -12.54 13.50 -8.71
CA CYS A 220 -12.08 13.31 -7.33
C CYS A 220 -12.98 14.02 -6.30
N VAL A 221 -13.45 13.28 -5.30
CA VAL A 221 -14.24 13.81 -4.18
C VAL A 221 -13.42 14.06 -2.91
N TYR A 222 -12.09 13.95 -3.00
CA TYR A 222 -11.15 14.22 -1.91
C TYR A 222 -11.38 13.43 -0.63
N CYS A 223 -11.85 12.17 -0.73
CA CYS A 223 -12.04 11.33 0.47
C CYS A 223 -10.72 10.90 1.13
N GLY A 224 -9.62 10.87 0.36
CA GLY A 224 -8.31 10.43 0.85
C GLY A 224 -8.23 8.94 1.20
N ASN A 225 -9.11 8.08 0.71
CA ASN A 225 -8.95 6.64 0.90
C ASN A 225 -7.76 6.09 0.10
N CYS A 226 -7.38 6.75 -0.99
CA CYS A 226 -6.17 6.42 -1.75
C CYS A 226 -4.86 6.69 -0.98
N ILE A 227 -4.80 7.74 -0.15
CA ILE A 227 -3.64 8.03 0.71
C ILE A 227 -3.56 7.04 1.88
N GLN A 228 -4.70 6.63 2.45
CA GLN A 228 -4.77 5.65 3.54
C GLN A 228 -4.16 4.30 3.16
N VAL A 229 -4.36 3.87 1.91
CA VAL A 229 -3.91 2.55 1.43
C VAL A 229 -2.55 2.59 0.72
N CYS A 230 -1.93 3.77 0.55
CA CYS A 230 -0.67 3.89 -0.17
C CYS A 230 0.50 3.42 0.72
N PRO A 231 1.24 2.36 0.34
CA PRO A 231 2.28 1.80 1.19
C PRO A 231 3.63 2.52 1.08
N THR A 232 3.82 3.38 0.08
CA THR A 232 5.13 3.94 -0.28
C THR A 232 5.26 5.44 -0.03
N GLY A 233 4.17 6.12 0.35
CA GLY A 233 4.14 7.59 0.42
C GLY A 233 4.00 8.28 -0.94
N ALA A 234 3.72 7.54 -2.03
CA ALA A 234 3.43 8.16 -3.33
C ALA A 234 2.17 9.04 -3.33
N LEU A 235 1.26 8.78 -2.39
CA LEU A 235 0.10 9.58 -2.08
C LEU A 235 0.16 9.87 -0.58
N MET A 236 0.28 11.13 -0.20
CA MET A 236 0.49 11.52 1.20
C MET A 236 -0.14 12.88 1.54
N PHE A 237 -0.43 13.12 2.81
CA PHE A 237 -0.93 14.41 3.29
C PHE A 237 0.04 15.54 2.93
N THR A 238 -0.48 16.70 2.55
CA THR A 238 0.35 17.89 2.28
C THR A 238 1.15 18.30 3.52
N SER A 239 0.54 18.22 4.71
CA SER A 239 1.23 18.44 5.99
C SER A 239 2.43 17.52 6.19
N GLU A 240 2.29 16.23 5.92
CA GLU A 240 3.40 15.27 6.00
C GLU A 240 4.49 15.58 4.96
N TYR A 241 4.10 15.84 3.72
CA TYR A 241 5.02 16.19 2.65
C TYR A 241 5.87 17.42 3.01
N GLU A 242 5.22 18.52 3.40
CA GLU A 242 5.91 19.77 3.73
C GLU A 242 6.79 19.64 4.98
N MET A 243 6.34 18.93 6.02
CA MET A 243 7.17 18.68 7.21
C MET A 243 8.40 17.82 6.89
N ARG A 244 8.27 16.81 6.03
CA ARG A 244 9.40 15.99 5.58
C ARG A 244 10.39 16.84 4.78
N LYS A 245 9.88 17.67 3.85
CA LYS A 245 10.69 18.61 3.06
C LYS A 245 11.42 19.64 3.93
N ALA A 246 10.77 20.13 4.99
CA ALA A 246 11.35 21.06 5.95
C ALA A 246 12.29 20.39 6.97
N GLY A 247 12.41 19.05 6.98
CA GLY A 247 13.21 18.32 7.96
C GLY A 247 12.63 18.34 9.38
N THR A 248 11.34 18.67 9.53
CA THR A 248 10.64 18.79 10.82
C THR A 248 9.75 17.58 11.15
N TRP A 249 9.58 16.63 10.22
CA TRP A 249 8.89 15.37 10.49
C TRP A 249 9.66 14.51 11.50
N ARG A 250 9.01 14.09 12.59
CA ARG A 250 9.54 13.20 13.64
C ARG A 250 8.50 12.12 13.93
N GLU A 251 8.58 10.99 13.24
CA GLU A 251 7.57 9.93 13.33
C GLU A 251 7.59 9.25 14.71
N GLU A 252 8.79 9.11 15.27
CA GLU A 252 9.08 8.54 16.57
C GLU A 252 8.59 9.40 17.75
N GLU A 253 8.37 10.71 17.53
CA GLU A 253 7.85 11.64 18.53
C GLU A 253 6.33 11.82 18.43
N GLN A 254 5.70 11.23 17.40
CA GLN A 254 4.26 11.36 17.19
C GLN A 254 3.47 10.52 18.18
N THR A 255 2.38 11.09 18.68
CA THR A 255 1.36 10.35 19.43
C THR A 255 0.19 10.00 18.53
N GLN A 256 -0.38 8.81 18.74
CA GLN A 256 -1.59 8.36 18.06
C GLN A 256 -2.71 8.22 19.07
N THR A 257 -3.88 8.75 18.75
CA THR A 257 -5.06 8.65 19.61
C THR A 257 -6.29 8.40 18.78
N ASP A 258 -7.01 7.34 19.13
CA ASP A 258 -8.29 7.02 18.51
C ASP A 258 -9.41 7.82 19.15
N THR A 259 -10.26 8.41 18.32
CA THR A 259 -11.44 9.19 18.72
C THR A 259 -12.57 8.99 17.72
N ILE A 260 -13.74 9.57 17.98
CA ILE A 260 -14.90 9.49 17.11
C ILE A 260 -15.07 10.78 16.32
N CYS A 261 -15.30 10.65 15.02
CA CYS A 261 -15.57 11.75 14.11
C CYS A 261 -16.89 12.46 14.46
N PRO A 262 -16.87 13.78 14.77
CA PRO A 262 -18.08 14.51 15.20
C PRO A 262 -18.93 15.05 14.03
N TYR A 263 -18.52 14.84 12.78
CA TYR A 263 -19.11 15.54 11.63
C TYR A 263 -20.50 15.07 11.21
N CYS A 264 -20.90 13.83 11.54
CA CYS A 264 -22.20 13.27 11.21
C CYS A 264 -22.51 12.06 12.10
N GLY A 265 -23.72 11.49 11.97
CA GLY A 265 -24.17 10.35 12.78
C GLY A 265 -23.56 8.98 12.44
N VAL A 266 -22.62 8.89 11.49
CA VAL A 266 -21.95 7.61 11.14
C VAL A 266 -21.01 7.15 12.26
N GLY A 267 -20.38 8.09 12.98
CA GLY A 267 -19.49 7.77 14.09
C GLY A 267 -18.19 7.05 13.67
N CYS A 268 -17.56 7.47 12.58
CA CYS A 268 -16.29 6.88 12.14
C CYS A 268 -15.20 7.03 13.22
N SER A 269 -14.45 5.97 13.52
CA SER A 269 -13.21 6.09 14.31
C SER A 269 -12.12 6.80 13.51
N LEU A 270 -11.48 7.79 14.14
CA LEU A 270 -10.34 8.54 13.62
C LEU A 270 -9.12 8.20 14.47
N THR A 271 -7.98 7.94 13.83
CA THR A 271 -6.68 7.92 14.51
C THR A 271 -6.00 9.26 14.23
N LEU A 272 -5.91 10.10 15.25
CA LEU A 272 -5.23 11.39 15.18
C LEU A 272 -3.72 11.16 15.33
N HIS A 273 -2.92 11.67 14.40
CA HIS A 273 -1.46 11.71 14.51
C HIS A 273 -1.04 13.11 14.92
N VAL A 274 -0.42 13.23 16.10
CA VAL A 274 -0.10 14.51 16.73
C VAL A 274 1.40 14.64 16.93
N GLN A 275 1.97 15.77 16.49
CA GLN A 275 3.36 16.16 16.75
C GLN A 275 3.37 17.60 17.25
N ASN A 276 4.15 17.91 18.29
CA ASN A 276 4.25 19.26 18.84
C ASN A 276 2.88 19.89 19.16
N ASN A 277 1.99 19.11 19.80
CA ASN A 277 0.63 19.49 20.15
C ASN A 277 -0.25 19.94 18.95
N THR A 278 0.11 19.53 17.74
CA THR A 278 -0.60 19.82 16.49
C THR A 278 -0.97 18.49 15.82
N ILE A 279 -2.24 18.33 15.45
CA ILE A 279 -2.71 17.27 14.57
C ILE A 279 -2.13 17.52 13.18
N ILE A 280 -1.29 16.60 12.72
CA ILE A 280 -0.60 16.69 11.44
C ILE A 280 -1.26 15.82 10.36
N LYS A 281 -1.91 14.72 10.72
CA LYS A 281 -2.69 13.89 9.81
C LYS A 281 -3.72 13.03 10.55
N VAL A 282 -4.69 12.51 9.82
CA VAL A 282 -5.74 11.63 10.37
C VAL A 282 -5.90 10.36 9.54
N THR A 283 -5.69 9.21 10.18
CA THR A 283 -6.00 7.91 9.59
C THR A 283 -7.27 7.31 10.22
N SER A 284 -7.63 6.09 9.85
CA SER A 284 -8.68 5.33 10.52
C SER A 284 -8.24 3.88 10.68
N PRO A 285 -8.60 3.20 11.78
CA PRO A 285 -8.34 1.78 11.94
C PRO A 285 -9.02 0.96 10.84
N SER A 286 -8.30 0.00 10.25
CA SER A 286 -8.77 -0.85 9.16
C SER A 286 -9.79 -1.90 9.64
N ASP A 287 -9.74 -2.27 10.91
CA ASP A 287 -10.62 -3.22 11.59
C ASP A 287 -11.91 -2.59 12.14
N HIS A 288 -12.14 -1.29 11.91
CA HIS A 288 -13.36 -0.62 12.33
C HIS A 288 -14.58 -1.20 11.60
N SER A 289 -15.56 -1.70 12.35
CA SER A 289 -16.70 -2.49 11.84
C SER A 289 -17.62 -1.76 10.88
N VAL A 290 -17.65 -0.42 10.94
CA VAL A 290 -18.53 0.39 10.07
C VAL A 290 -17.80 0.84 8.82
N THR A 291 -16.59 1.36 8.97
CA THR A 291 -15.91 2.10 7.91
C THR A 291 -14.71 1.40 7.31
N HIS A 292 -14.17 0.37 7.96
CA HIS A 292 -13.03 -0.40 7.46
C HIS A 292 -11.84 0.48 7.04
N GLY A 293 -11.51 1.49 7.86
CA GLY A 293 -10.42 2.44 7.56
C GLY A 293 -10.77 3.59 6.61
N ASN A 294 -11.97 3.58 6.02
CA ASN A 294 -12.40 4.61 5.07
C ASN A 294 -12.99 5.83 5.77
N LEU A 295 -12.68 7.01 5.24
CA LEU A 295 -13.22 8.27 5.72
C LEU A 295 -13.72 9.11 4.55
N CYS A 296 -14.67 10.00 4.82
CA CYS A 296 -14.98 11.09 3.89
C CYS A 296 -13.96 12.23 4.06
N ILE A 297 -14.02 13.22 3.15
CA ILE A 297 -13.16 14.41 3.19
C ILE A 297 -13.14 15.09 4.58
N LYS A 298 -14.30 15.19 5.26
CA LYS A 298 -14.41 15.83 6.57
C LYS A 298 -13.67 15.06 7.67
N GLY A 299 -13.84 13.74 7.71
CA GLY A 299 -13.13 12.91 8.67
C GLY A 299 -11.63 12.87 8.41
N ARG A 300 -11.22 12.89 7.14
CA ARG A 300 -9.82 12.79 6.72
C ARG A 300 -9.03 14.08 6.90
N PHE A 301 -9.64 15.22 6.57
CA PHE A 301 -8.94 16.50 6.45
C PHE A 301 -9.57 17.64 7.28
N GLY A 302 -10.76 17.46 7.81
CA GLY A 302 -11.47 18.49 8.59
C GLY A 302 -10.90 18.76 9.98
N PHE A 303 -9.80 18.11 10.37
CA PHE A 303 -9.19 18.34 11.69
C PHE A 303 -8.59 19.74 11.85
N GLN A 304 -8.36 20.48 10.75
CA GLN A 304 -7.79 21.83 10.83
C GLN A 304 -8.65 22.80 11.65
N HIS A 305 -9.98 22.64 11.63
CA HIS A 305 -10.89 23.54 12.35
C HIS A 305 -10.66 23.54 13.87
N VAL A 306 -10.28 22.40 14.48
CA VAL A 306 -10.02 22.35 15.92
C VAL A 306 -8.68 23.00 16.33
N GLN A 307 -7.86 23.36 15.34
CA GLN A 307 -6.57 24.02 15.52
C GLN A 307 -6.64 25.51 15.22
N ASN A 308 -7.78 25.99 14.70
CA ASN A 308 -8.02 27.40 14.51
C ASN A 308 -8.41 28.00 15.87
N THR A 309 -7.54 28.85 16.41
CA THR A 309 -7.74 29.59 17.66
C THR A 309 -8.49 30.92 17.49
N ASP A 310 -9.03 31.17 16.30
CA ASP A 310 -9.77 32.40 15.95
C ASP A 310 -11.30 32.20 15.99
#